data_AF-A0A953ZEZ4-F1
#
_entry.id   AF-A0A953ZEZ4-F1
#
_cell.length_a   1.000
_cell.length_b   1.000
_cell.length_c   1.000
_cell.angle_alpha   90.00
_cell.angle_beta   90.00
_cell.angle_gamma   90.00
#
_symmetry.space_group_name_H-M   'P 1'
#
loop_
_entity.id
_entity.type
_entity.pdbx_description
1 polymer ?
#
loop_
_entity_poly.entity_id
_entity_poly.type
_entity_poly.pdbx_seq_one_letter_code
_entity_poly.pdbx_strand_id
1 'polypeptide(L)'
;IGVKELNRPEDVEWEPHNGILYVAFTNHTRRTALDANGVLYDPATQATSSARDDAVGSIFGLIENGRDPSNTGNFTFWRAWRGTEGTTALEAADPDNLVIDRDGGVWFGTDGNFGRNGTADAFYYLDLTTSGVGRAFRVVATPSAPARVSQAI
;
A
#
# COMPACT_ATOMS: atom_id res chain seq x y z
N ILE A 1 24.66 3.31 1.06
CA ILE A 1 23.45 3.91 1.69
C ILE A 1 22.42 2.90 2.18
N GLY A 2 22.58 1.57 1.97
CA GLY A 2 21.79 0.54 2.68
C GLY A 2 20.28 0.56 2.42
N VAL A 3 19.84 0.99 1.23
CA VAL A 3 18.42 1.05 0.88
C VAL A 3 17.85 -0.36 0.78
N LYS A 4 16.72 -0.59 1.44
CA LYS A 4 16.00 -1.86 1.38
C LYS A 4 15.02 -1.85 0.22
N GLU A 5 14.87 -3.01 -0.42
CA GLU A 5 13.80 -3.19 -1.40
C GLU A 5 12.45 -3.31 -0.67
N LEU A 6 11.48 -2.52 -1.12
CA LEU A 6 10.15 -2.40 -0.52
C LEU A 6 9.08 -3.00 -1.44
N ASN A 7 7.87 -3.18 -0.92
CA ASN A 7 6.75 -3.73 -1.67
C ASN A 7 6.04 -2.64 -2.50
N ARG A 8 6.73 -2.10 -3.51
CA ARG A 8 6.21 -1.05 -4.41
C ARG A 8 5.54 0.11 -3.65
N PRO A 9 6.33 0.94 -2.93
CA PRO A 9 5.80 2.19 -2.39
C PRO A 9 5.32 3.06 -3.56
N GLU A 10 4.07 3.49 -3.51
CA GLU A 10 3.49 4.41 -4.48
C GLU A 10 3.43 5.80 -3.84
N ASP A 11 2.28 6.20 -3.28
CA ASP A 11 2.09 7.53 -2.70
C ASP A 11 2.46 7.63 -1.21
N VAL A 12 2.81 8.84 -0.79
CA VAL A 12 3.12 9.20 0.59
C VAL A 12 2.41 10.50 0.97
N GLU A 13 1.76 10.49 2.14
CA GLU A 13 1.02 11.66 2.61
C GLU A 13 1.25 11.93 4.10
N TRP A 14 1.43 13.20 4.45
CA TRP A 14 1.73 13.63 5.81
C TRP A 14 0.51 14.23 6.49
N GLU A 15 0.12 13.67 7.64
CA GLU A 15 -0.96 14.19 8.45
C GLU A 15 -0.43 15.31 9.37
N PRO A 16 -0.92 16.56 9.21
CA PRO A 16 -0.31 17.73 9.84
C PRO A 16 -0.60 17.91 11.33
N HIS A 17 -1.62 17.27 11.88
CA HIS A 17 -2.04 17.44 13.27
C HIS A 17 -1.33 16.47 14.23
N ASN A 18 -0.95 15.29 13.75
CA ASN A 18 -0.38 14.18 14.50
C ASN A 18 1.01 13.77 14.00
N GLY A 19 1.43 14.25 12.83
CA GLY A 19 2.77 14.07 12.27
C GLY A 19 3.04 12.69 11.69
N ILE A 20 1.99 11.87 11.46
CA ILE A 20 2.12 10.54 10.86
C ILE A 20 2.28 10.70 9.35
N LEU A 21 3.30 10.06 8.80
CA LEU A 21 3.46 9.86 7.36
C LEU A 21 2.80 8.53 6.99
N TYR A 22 1.81 8.57 6.11
CA TYR A 22 1.21 7.39 5.51
C TYR A 22 1.91 7.05 4.21
N VAL A 23 2.09 5.76 3.95
CA VAL A 23 2.70 5.25 2.71
C VAL A 23 1.85 4.10 2.19
N ALA A 24 1.46 4.17 0.91
CA ALA A 24 0.79 3.10 0.21
C ALA A 24 1.83 2.15 -0.42
N PHE A 25 1.64 0.86 -0.18
CA PHE A 25 2.41 -0.22 -0.80
C PHE A 25 1.43 -1.06 -1.61
N THR A 26 1.41 -0.89 -2.93
CA THR A 26 0.34 -1.44 -3.77
C THR A 26 0.33 -2.96 -3.78
N ASN A 27 1.46 -3.60 -4.06
CA ASN A 27 1.66 -5.04 -3.88
C ASN A 27 3.12 -5.37 -4.16
N HIS A 28 3.55 -6.59 -3.87
CA HIS A 28 4.74 -7.14 -4.51
C HIS A 28 4.70 -8.66 -4.43
N THR A 29 4.61 -9.33 -5.58
CA THR A 29 4.62 -10.80 -5.68
C THR A 29 5.80 -11.33 -6.50
N ARG A 30 6.81 -10.48 -6.76
CA ARG A 30 8.04 -10.87 -7.44
C ARG A 30 9.14 -11.14 -6.41
N ARG A 31 10.24 -11.72 -6.89
CA ARG A 31 11.46 -11.89 -6.10
C ARG A 31 12.18 -10.55 -5.99
N THR A 32 12.77 -10.30 -4.83
CA THR A 32 13.60 -9.12 -4.65
C THR A 32 14.99 -9.33 -5.23
N ALA A 33 15.61 -8.26 -5.68
CA ALA A 33 17.02 -8.21 -6.04
C ALA A 33 17.90 -8.05 -4.80
N LEU A 34 17.40 -7.34 -3.77
CA LEU A 34 18.14 -7.07 -2.54
C LEU A 34 17.69 -7.96 -1.38
N ASP A 35 18.64 -8.26 -0.49
CA ASP A 35 18.38 -8.87 0.82
C ASP A 35 17.86 -7.84 1.84
N ALA A 36 17.60 -8.30 3.08
CA ALA A 36 17.08 -7.45 4.14
C ALA A 36 18.02 -6.33 4.61
N ASN A 37 19.30 -6.39 4.24
CA ASN A 37 20.34 -5.39 4.52
C ASN A 37 20.60 -4.48 3.30
N GLY A 38 19.88 -4.66 2.21
CA GLY A 38 20.05 -3.90 0.97
C GLY A 38 21.23 -4.38 0.12
N VAL A 39 21.69 -5.62 0.32
CA VAL A 39 22.78 -6.22 -0.47
C VAL A 39 22.18 -6.95 -1.66
N LEU A 40 22.74 -6.72 -2.86
CA LEU A 40 22.32 -7.41 -4.08
C LEU A 40 22.61 -8.91 -3.96
N TYR A 41 21.60 -9.74 -4.22
CA TYR A 41 21.77 -11.18 -4.29
C TYR A 41 22.67 -11.58 -5.47
N ASP A 42 23.45 -12.64 -5.27
CA ASP A 42 24.03 -13.38 -6.40
C ASP A 42 22.89 -13.90 -7.32
N PRO A 43 23.00 -13.81 -8.66
CA PRO A 43 21.92 -14.19 -9.57
C PRO A 43 21.42 -15.64 -9.39
N ALA A 44 22.29 -16.60 -9.06
CA ALA A 44 21.86 -17.98 -8.85
C ALA A 44 21.07 -18.14 -7.54
N THR A 45 21.44 -17.38 -6.51
CA THR A 45 20.69 -17.31 -5.25
C THR A 45 19.34 -16.63 -5.47
N GLN A 46 19.32 -15.52 -6.21
CA GLN A 46 18.09 -14.77 -6.50
C GLN A 46 17.10 -15.59 -7.32
N ALA A 47 17.57 -16.36 -8.29
CA ALA A 47 16.71 -17.22 -9.12
C ALA A 47 15.95 -18.28 -8.30
N THR A 48 16.47 -18.67 -7.14
CA THR A 48 15.89 -19.70 -6.26
C THR A 48 15.23 -19.14 -5.01
N SER A 49 15.30 -17.83 -4.77
CA SER A 49 14.65 -17.21 -3.61
C SER A 49 13.12 -17.25 -3.71
N SER A 50 12.45 -17.18 -2.57
CA SER A 50 10.99 -17.06 -2.55
C SER A 50 10.57 -15.68 -3.06
N ALA A 51 9.51 -15.64 -3.85
CA ALA A 51 8.83 -14.40 -4.14
C ALA A 51 8.17 -13.82 -2.87
N ARG A 52 7.93 -12.52 -2.88
CA ARG A 52 7.17 -11.85 -1.82
C ARG A 52 5.73 -12.36 -1.81
N ASP A 53 5.18 -12.54 -0.61
CA ASP A 53 3.78 -12.94 -0.40
C ASP A 53 2.92 -11.72 -0.02
N ASP A 54 2.82 -10.79 -0.97
CA ASP A 54 2.03 -9.57 -0.82
C ASP A 54 1.24 -9.29 -2.09
N ALA A 55 0.13 -10.01 -2.24
CA ALA A 55 -0.72 -9.93 -3.42
C ALA A 55 -1.76 -8.80 -3.38
N VAL A 56 -1.96 -8.18 -2.22
CA VAL A 56 -3.09 -7.27 -1.95
C VAL A 56 -2.65 -5.90 -1.47
N GLY A 57 -1.39 -5.75 -1.06
CA GLY A 57 -0.86 -4.48 -0.61
C GLY A 57 -1.25 -4.10 0.82
N SER A 58 -0.76 -2.94 1.22
CA SER A 58 -0.93 -2.40 2.57
C SER A 58 -0.71 -0.90 2.61
N ILE A 59 -1.30 -0.25 3.61
CA ILE A 59 -0.96 1.12 3.98
C ILE A 59 -0.26 1.08 5.33
N PHE A 60 0.87 1.78 5.43
CA PHE A 60 1.64 1.90 6.66
C PHE A 60 1.59 3.32 7.18
N GLY A 61 1.49 3.46 8.51
CA GLY A 61 1.79 4.70 9.21
C GLY A 61 3.25 4.66 9.69
N LEU A 62 3.93 5.78 9.57
CA LEU A 62 5.30 6.02 10.00
C LEU A 62 5.33 7.31 10.81
N ILE A 63 6.00 7.32 11.95
CA ILE A 63 6.22 8.53 12.72
C ILE A 63 7.65 8.57 13.22
N GLU A 64 8.25 9.76 13.16
CA GLU A 64 9.57 9.99 13.73
C GLU A 64 9.50 10.06 15.26
N ASN A 65 10.42 9.36 15.93
CA ASN A 65 10.44 9.30 17.39
C ASN A 65 10.75 10.69 17.96
N GLY A 66 9.83 11.18 18.80
CA GLY A 66 9.92 12.53 19.36
C GLY A 66 9.47 13.65 18.42
N ARG A 67 9.04 13.33 17.18
CA ARG A 67 8.61 14.30 16.16
C ARG A 67 9.65 15.39 15.90
N ASP A 68 10.91 14.99 15.93
CA ASP A 68 12.06 15.88 15.80
C ASP A 68 12.87 15.50 14.55
N PRO A 69 12.74 16.27 13.45
CA PRO A 69 13.45 16.00 12.20
C PRO A 69 14.96 16.19 12.30
N SER A 70 15.46 16.73 13.42
CA SER A 70 16.90 16.78 13.71
C SER A 70 17.42 15.47 14.35
N ASN A 71 16.52 14.62 14.87
CA ASN A 71 16.84 13.31 15.44
C ASN A 71 16.77 12.22 14.37
N THR A 72 17.74 12.26 13.45
CA THR A 72 17.74 11.40 12.27
C THR A 72 17.73 9.90 12.63
N GLY A 73 16.82 9.16 11.99
CA GLY A 73 16.96 7.71 11.81
C GLY A 73 16.20 6.82 12.79
N ASN A 74 15.38 7.39 13.69
CA ASN A 74 14.55 6.62 14.61
C ASN A 74 13.07 6.80 14.29
N PHE A 75 12.46 5.80 13.66
CA PHE A 75 11.05 5.81 13.30
C PHE A 75 10.30 4.65 13.94
N THR A 76 9.05 4.91 14.31
CA THR A 76 8.06 3.87 14.59
C THR A 76 7.16 3.72 13.37
N PHE A 77 6.92 2.48 12.93
CA PHE A 77 5.97 2.20 11.85
C PHE A 77 5.05 1.05 12.22
N TRP A 78 3.86 1.06 11.64
CA TRP A 78 2.86 0.01 11.78
C TRP A 78 2.06 -0.11 10.50
N ARG A 79 1.49 -1.29 10.27
CA ARG A 79 0.56 -1.49 9.16
C ARG A 79 -0.81 -0.96 9.60
N ALA A 80 -1.20 0.19 9.07
CA ALA A 80 -2.49 0.81 9.34
C ALA A 80 -3.64 0.03 8.68
N TRP A 81 -3.37 -0.58 7.53
CA TRP A 81 -4.34 -1.38 6.79
C TRP A 81 -3.65 -2.43 5.90
N ARG A 82 -4.33 -3.55 5.66
CA ARG A 82 -3.92 -4.58 4.69
C ARG A 82 -5.09 -4.83 3.73
N GLY A 83 -4.78 -4.93 2.45
CA GLY A 83 -5.74 -5.37 1.46
C GLY A 83 -6.27 -6.78 1.72
N THR A 84 -7.39 -7.07 1.08
CA THR A 84 -8.10 -8.33 1.24
C THR A 84 -8.70 -8.76 -0.09
N GLU A 85 -8.82 -10.08 -0.24
CA GLU A 85 -9.40 -10.67 -1.43
C GLU A 85 -10.89 -10.91 -1.25
N GLY A 86 -11.67 -10.58 -2.29
CA GLY A 86 -13.07 -10.93 -2.37
C GLY A 86 -13.89 -9.93 -3.18
N THR A 87 -15.21 -10.05 -3.08
CA THR A 87 -16.16 -9.34 -3.96
C THR A 87 -17.10 -8.41 -3.21
N THR A 88 -16.95 -8.26 -1.89
CA THR A 88 -17.80 -7.35 -1.12
C THR A 88 -17.41 -5.89 -1.37
N ALA A 89 -18.29 -4.97 -0.97
CA ALA A 89 -18.00 -3.53 -1.05
C ALA A 89 -16.85 -3.09 -0.14
N LEU A 90 -16.35 -3.94 0.75
CA LEU A 90 -15.28 -3.60 1.71
C LEU A 90 -13.93 -4.22 1.33
N GLU A 91 -13.92 -5.15 0.38
CA GLU A 91 -12.69 -5.72 -0.15
C GLU A 91 -11.99 -4.68 -1.02
N ALA A 92 -10.69 -4.53 -0.80
CA ALA A 92 -9.83 -3.68 -1.60
C ALA A 92 -8.44 -4.31 -1.65
N ALA A 93 -7.77 -4.15 -2.78
CA ALA A 93 -6.39 -4.51 -2.98
C ALA A 93 -5.69 -3.41 -3.78
N ASP A 94 -4.37 -3.46 -3.79
CA ASP A 94 -3.55 -2.59 -4.64
C ASP A 94 -3.74 -1.10 -4.31
N PRO A 95 -3.61 -0.68 -3.03
CA PRO A 95 -3.70 0.72 -2.66
C PRO A 95 -2.58 1.51 -3.35
N ASP A 96 -2.90 2.64 -3.95
CA ASP A 96 -1.94 3.42 -4.73
C ASP A 96 -1.83 4.84 -4.18
N ASN A 97 -2.82 5.68 -4.47
CA ASN A 97 -2.83 7.07 -4.07
C ASN A 97 -3.41 7.25 -2.67
N LEU A 98 -2.90 8.23 -1.94
CA LEU A 98 -3.36 8.64 -0.63
C LEU A 98 -3.88 10.09 -0.69
N VAL A 99 -4.76 10.42 0.24
CA VAL A 99 -5.01 11.82 0.59
C VAL A 99 -5.44 11.92 2.04
N ILE A 100 -5.00 12.99 2.70
CA ILE A 100 -5.39 13.34 4.06
C ILE A 100 -6.41 14.47 3.98
N ASP A 101 -7.59 14.26 4.53
CA ASP A 101 -8.58 15.34 4.62
C ASP A 101 -8.26 16.31 5.76
N ARG A 102 -9.00 17.42 5.81
CA ARG A 102 -8.80 18.48 6.80
C ARG A 102 -8.96 17.99 8.25
N ASP A 103 -9.77 16.96 8.46
CA ASP A 103 -10.10 16.44 9.79
C ASP A 103 -9.14 15.29 10.20
N GLY A 104 -8.12 15.01 9.37
CA GLY A 104 -7.11 13.96 9.59
C GLY A 104 -7.54 12.57 9.10
N GLY A 105 -8.64 12.49 8.36
CA GLY A 105 -9.12 11.26 7.75
C GLY A 105 -8.18 10.80 6.63
N VAL A 106 -7.88 9.50 6.60
CA VAL A 106 -7.03 8.89 5.57
C VAL A 106 -7.91 8.29 4.49
N TRP A 107 -7.63 8.65 3.25
CA TRP A 107 -8.32 8.13 2.08
C TRP A 107 -7.33 7.50 1.13
N PHE A 108 -7.81 6.55 0.33
CA PHE A 108 -6.96 5.93 -0.67
C PHE A 108 -7.73 5.50 -1.91
N GLY A 109 -7.05 5.54 -3.06
CA GLY A 109 -7.47 4.91 -4.30
C GLY A 109 -6.81 3.54 -4.49
N THR A 110 -7.42 2.70 -5.31
CA THR A 110 -6.80 1.44 -5.78
C THR A 110 -6.43 1.54 -7.25
N ASP A 111 -5.33 0.90 -7.64
CA ASP A 111 -4.93 0.68 -9.05
C ASP A 111 -4.48 -0.77 -9.25
N GLY A 112 -5.46 -1.67 -9.38
CA GLY A 112 -5.21 -3.10 -9.52
C GLY A 112 -6.30 -4.00 -8.95
N ASN A 113 -7.26 -3.42 -8.23
CA ASN A 113 -8.33 -4.15 -7.57
C ASN A 113 -9.16 -4.97 -8.58
N PHE A 114 -9.28 -4.53 -9.84
CA PHE A 114 -9.90 -5.36 -10.87
C PHE A 114 -9.11 -6.64 -11.17
N GLY A 115 -7.79 -6.55 -11.29
CA GLY A 115 -6.92 -7.71 -11.51
C GLY A 115 -6.88 -8.68 -10.33
N ARG A 116 -6.98 -8.15 -9.10
CA ARG A 116 -6.95 -8.96 -7.87
C ARG A 116 -8.31 -9.55 -7.47
N ASN A 117 -9.35 -8.71 -7.50
CA ASN A 117 -10.67 -8.99 -6.93
C ASN A 117 -11.80 -9.07 -7.96
N GLY A 118 -11.53 -8.75 -9.23
CA GLY A 118 -12.56 -8.75 -10.29
C GLY A 118 -13.62 -7.65 -10.13
N THR A 119 -13.42 -6.72 -9.21
CA THR A 119 -14.29 -5.55 -9.01
C THR A 119 -13.58 -4.28 -9.43
N ALA A 120 -14.31 -3.25 -9.86
CA ALA A 120 -13.69 -2.01 -10.27
C ALA A 120 -12.79 -1.42 -9.18
N ASP A 121 -11.79 -0.65 -9.59
CA ASP A 121 -11.06 0.22 -8.69
C ASP A 121 -11.99 1.23 -8.04
N ALA A 122 -11.56 1.75 -6.90
CA ALA A 122 -12.44 2.58 -6.09
C ALA A 122 -11.65 3.50 -5.16
N PHE A 123 -12.36 4.48 -4.63
CA PHE A 123 -11.89 5.38 -3.60
C PHE A 123 -12.49 4.96 -2.26
N TYR A 124 -11.65 4.88 -1.23
CA TYR A 124 -11.95 4.37 0.09
C TYR A 124 -11.64 5.40 1.16
N TYR A 125 -12.47 5.41 2.20
CA TYR A 125 -12.13 6.01 3.49
C TYR A 125 -11.57 4.93 4.40
N LEU A 126 -10.42 5.19 5.02
CA LEU A 126 -9.80 4.31 6.01
C LEU A 126 -10.23 4.74 7.41
N ASP A 127 -11.20 4.02 7.97
CA ASP A 127 -11.72 4.24 9.32
C ASP A 127 -10.71 3.71 10.35
N LEU A 128 -9.81 4.59 10.79
CA LEU A 128 -8.76 4.30 11.75
C LEU A 128 -9.29 4.30 13.18
N THR A 129 -8.95 3.25 13.93
CA THR A 129 -9.11 3.26 15.38
C THR A 129 -8.05 4.14 16.04
N THR A 130 -8.19 4.38 17.35
CA THR A 130 -7.17 5.10 18.15
C THR A 130 -5.80 4.43 18.16
N SER A 131 -5.73 3.14 17.80
CA SER A 131 -4.46 2.41 17.64
C SER A 131 -3.76 2.69 16.29
N GLY A 132 -4.38 3.47 15.40
CA GLY A 132 -3.85 3.74 14.07
C GLY A 132 -4.03 2.58 13.08
N VAL A 133 -4.78 1.54 13.44
CA VAL A 133 -5.19 0.44 12.55
C VAL A 133 -6.67 0.56 12.24
N GLY A 134 -7.06 0.36 10.99
CA GLY A 134 -8.42 0.64 10.53
C GLY A 134 -8.99 -0.33 9.52
N ARG A 135 -10.25 -0.06 9.14
CA ARG A 135 -10.98 -0.76 8.10
C ARG A 135 -11.28 0.19 6.93
N ALA A 136 -11.12 -0.30 5.71
CA ALA A 136 -11.48 0.45 4.52
C ALA A 136 -12.99 0.36 4.23
N PHE A 137 -13.59 1.50 3.91
CA PHE A 137 -14.97 1.61 3.45
C PHE A 137 -14.99 2.23 2.06
N ARG A 138 -15.56 1.51 1.09
CA ARG A 138 -15.68 2.01 -0.28
C ARG A 138 -16.67 3.15 -0.32
N VAL A 139 -16.23 4.29 -0.83
CA VAL A 139 -17.05 5.50 -0.96
C VAL A 139 -17.57 5.65 -2.37
N VAL A 140 -16.71 5.42 -3.38
CA VAL A 140 -17.12 5.43 -4.78
C VAL A 140 -16.30 4.42 -5.57
N ALA A 141 -16.97 3.64 -6.42
CA ALA A 141 -16.30 2.80 -7.40
C ALA A 141 -16.12 3.57 -8.72
N THR A 142 -14.98 3.39 -9.37
CA THR A 142 -14.80 3.86 -10.74
C THR A 142 -15.63 3.00 -11.70
N PRO A 143 -15.91 3.46 -12.93
CA PRO A 143 -16.44 2.60 -13.96
C PRO A 143 -15.54 1.37 -14.12
N SER A 144 -16.14 0.18 -14.26
CA SER A 144 -15.38 -0.98 -14.71
C SER A 144 -14.92 -0.76 -16.14
N ALA A 145 -13.68 -1.14 -16.45
CA ALA A 145 -13.28 -1.23 -17.85
C ALA A 145 -14.28 -2.15 -18.58
N PRO A 146 -14.77 -1.77 -19.78
CA PRO A 146 -15.59 -2.69 -20.55
C PRO A 146 -14.78 -3.97 -20.74
N ALA A 147 -15.41 -5.13 -20.51
CA ALA A 147 -14.82 -6.40 -20.89
C ALA A 147 -14.27 -6.24 -22.30
N ARG A 148 -12.97 -6.52 -22.51
CA ARG A 148 -12.40 -6.49 -23.86
C ARG A 148 -13.26 -7.38 -24.72
N VAL A 149 -14.12 -6.79 -25.55
CA VAL A 149 -14.72 -7.49 -26.66
C VAL A 149 -13.52 -7.78 -27.55
N SER A 150 -13.07 -9.03 -27.54
CA SER A 150 -12.12 -9.49 -28.54
C SER A 150 -12.80 -9.27 -29.88
N GLN A 151 -12.49 -8.16 -30.55
CA GLN A 151 -12.72 -8.09 -31.98
C GLN A 151 -11.77 -9.09 -32.59
N ALA A 152 -12.29 -10.29 -32.84
CA ALA A 152 -11.69 -11.20 -33.80
C ALA A 152 -11.72 -10.46 -35.15
N ILE A 153 -10.54 -10.08 -35.62
CA ILE A 153 -10.26 -9.81 -37.04
C ILE A 153 -9.32 -10.91 -37.49
#